data_AF-A0A6P0SDJ1-F1
#
_entry.id   AF-A0A6P0SDJ1-F1
#
_cell.length_a   1.000
_cell.length_b   1.000
_cell.length_c   1.000
_cell.angle_alpha   90.00
_cell.angle_beta   90.00
_cell.angle_gamma   90.00
#
_symmetry.space_group_name_H-M   'P 1'
#
loop_
_entity.id
_entity.type
_entity.pdbx_description
1 polymer ?
#
loop_
_entity_poly.entity_id
_entity_poly.type
_entity_poly.pdbx_seq_one_letter_code
_entity_poly.pdbx_strand_id
1 'polypeptide(L)'
;MTVENKEGFRFIVIPSDDLDDEFVHQTEWPRLSCPQANQLALEFGDLRVDGKVGIGTTATTEKLEVAGKVKATDLDVSGAIATNQLSVTEQVTGSLTIENSLQLGTGLAINEFSSDGNLTDNSDSAIPTEQAVKTYVDNALAGKAPIDGAPDQDFTAQNLTVGGNLQVSGDLEVQGNVIARDTEHIEGDVSLGDEDSDVITITGVVSSGHSSGALEVNSGLHTTGSLTVDGSLSVSNAIATAQLSVTDRVTGSLTIENSLQLGTGLAINEFSSDGNLTDNSNLAVPTEQAVKTYVDNQITQVNNALDTKAALNGAADQDFTANNLTVDGSLSVSNAIATAQLSVTDRVTGSLTIENNLTVNGNLTTTGSLD
;
A
#
# COMPACT_ATOMS: atom_id res chain seq x y z
N MET A 1 -99.41 -15.59 -83.34
CA MET A 1 -100.46 -14.61 -82.98
C MET A 1 -99.79 -13.25 -82.92
N THR A 2 -100.09 -12.36 -83.87
CA THR A 2 -99.62 -10.98 -83.86
C THR A 2 -100.57 -10.16 -82.99
N VAL A 3 -100.03 -9.56 -81.93
CA VAL A 3 -100.73 -8.54 -81.13
C VAL A 3 -99.81 -7.33 -81.09
N GLU A 4 -100.29 -6.22 -81.65
CA GLU A 4 -99.66 -4.90 -81.52
C GLU A 4 -99.98 -4.30 -80.14
N ASN A 5 -98.94 -3.80 -79.49
CA ASN A 5 -98.88 -3.24 -78.14
C ASN A 5 -99.87 -2.08 -77.89
N LYS A 6 -100.45 -2.05 -76.66
CA LYS A 6 -100.40 -0.83 -75.82
C LYS A 6 -100.67 -0.94 -74.31
N GLU A 7 -101.02 -2.09 -73.71
CA GLU A 7 -101.06 -2.25 -72.23
C GLU A 7 -100.37 -3.58 -71.84
N GLY A 8 -99.48 -3.58 -70.83
CA GLY A 8 -98.63 -4.72 -70.48
C GLY A 8 -99.39 -5.99 -70.05
N PHE A 9 -98.89 -7.16 -70.43
CA PHE A 9 -99.45 -8.47 -70.09
C PHE A 9 -99.19 -8.83 -68.61
N ARG A 10 -100.24 -9.25 -67.89
CA ARG A 10 -100.15 -9.83 -66.53
C ARG A 10 -100.41 -11.33 -66.59
N PHE A 11 -99.50 -12.13 -66.06
CA PHE A 11 -99.72 -13.56 -65.86
C PHE A 11 -100.11 -13.81 -64.41
N ILE A 12 -101.40 -14.01 -64.18
CA ILE A 12 -101.87 -14.59 -62.93
C ILE A 12 -101.65 -16.08 -63.08
N VAL A 13 -100.72 -16.64 -62.32
CA VAL A 13 -100.63 -18.09 -62.20
C VAL A 13 -101.83 -18.51 -61.37
N ILE A 14 -102.88 -18.94 -62.06
CA ILE A 14 -104.07 -19.50 -61.43
C ILE A 14 -103.75 -20.98 -61.20
N PRO A 15 -103.90 -21.49 -59.97
CA PRO A 15 -103.64 -22.88 -59.69
C PRO A 15 -104.51 -23.76 -60.59
N SER A 16 -103.95 -24.91 -60.98
CA SER A 16 -104.74 -26.01 -61.53
C SER A 16 -105.91 -26.30 -60.59
N ASP A 17 -107.10 -26.47 -61.17
CA ASP A 17 -108.47 -26.45 -60.62
C ASP A 17 -108.78 -27.33 -59.37
N ASP A 18 -107.79 -27.80 -58.62
CA ASP A 18 -107.94 -28.80 -57.58
C ASP A 18 -107.24 -28.44 -56.26
N LEU A 19 -106.93 -27.16 -56.02
CA LEU A 19 -106.42 -26.74 -54.71
C LEU A 19 -107.53 -26.09 -53.90
N ASP A 20 -108.01 -26.91 -52.96
CA ASP A 20 -109.06 -26.74 -51.96
C ASP A 20 -109.26 -25.29 -51.50
N ASP A 21 -110.54 -24.97 -51.26
CA ASP A 21 -111.17 -23.69 -50.91
C ASP A 21 -110.37 -22.71 -50.00
N GLU A 22 -109.32 -23.15 -49.31
CA GLU A 22 -108.49 -22.29 -48.44
C GLU A 22 -107.62 -21.29 -49.19
N PHE A 23 -107.30 -21.52 -50.46
CA PHE A 23 -106.61 -20.50 -51.25
C PHE A 23 -107.55 -19.47 -51.89
N VAL A 24 -108.87 -19.64 -51.73
CA VAL A 24 -109.88 -18.64 -52.15
C VAL A 24 -109.71 -17.33 -51.39
N HIS A 25 -109.00 -17.35 -50.26
CA HIS A 25 -108.65 -16.15 -49.48
C HIS A 25 -107.18 -15.70 -49.63
N GLN A 26 -106.34 -16.41 -50.38
CA GLN A 26 -105.09 -15.81 -50.85
C GLN A 26 -105.46 -14.89 -51.99
N THR A 27 -105.80 -13.65 -51.62
CA THR A 27 -106.16 -12.57 -52.53
C THR A 27 -105.06 -12.29 -53.57
N GLU A 28 -103.85 -12.83 -53.38
CA GLU A 28 -102.65 -12.54 -54.17
C GLU A 28 -101.68 -13.77 -54.25
N TRP A 29 -101.81 -14.58 -55.32
CA TRP A 29 -100.94 -15.73 -55.74
C TRP A 29 -99.68 -15.32 -56.49
N PRO A 30 -98.45 -15.80 -56.22
CA PRO A 30 -97.21 -15.28 -56.83
C PRO A 30 -97.39 -14.75 -58.26
N ARG A 31 -97.65 -13.44 -58.36
CA ARG A 31 -98.03 -12.85 -59.63
C ARG A 31 -96.75 -12.51 -60.33
N LEU A 32 -96.65 -13.01 -61.55
CA LEU A 32 -95.62 -12.61 -62.46
C LEU A 32 -96.19 -11.49 -63.32
N SER A 33 -95.71 -10.29 -63.07
CA SER A 33 -95.99 -9.18 -63.97
C SER A 33 -94.80 -8.89 -64.86
N CYS A 34 -95.12 -8.49 -66.09
CA CYS A 34 -94.19 -7.89 -67.03
C CYS A 34 -94.55 -6.41 -67.15
N PRO A 35 -94.22 -5.60 -66.12
CA PRO A 35 -94.62 -4.20 -66.08
C PRO A 35 -94.00 -3.39 -67.23
N GLN A 36 -92.88 -3.86 -67.78
CA GLN A 36 -92.19 -3.30 -68.95
C GLN A 36 -91.58 -4.41 -69.81
N ALA A 37 -91.37 -4.16 -71.10
CA ALA A 37 -90.68 -5.09 -71.98
C ALA A 37 -89.29 -5.45 -71.40
N ASN A 38 -89.04 -6.75 -71.21
CA ASN A 38 -87.82 -7.33 -70.63
C ASN A 38 -87.68 -7.21 -69.10
N GLN A 39 -88.79 -6.97 -68.37
CA GLN A 39 -88.83 -7.12 -66.92
C GLN A 39 -89.75 -8.27 -66.53
N LEU A 40 -89.34 -9.04 -65.52
CA LEU A 40 -90.17 -10.02 -64.85
C LEU A 40 -90.13 -9.70 -63.36
N ALA A 41 -91.29 -9.36 -62.79
CA ALA A 41 -91.44 -9.06 -61.39
C ALA A 41 -92.28 -10.14 -60.72
N LEU A 42 -91.87 -10.56 -59.53
CA LEU A 42 -92.71 -11.29 -58.60
C LEU A 42 -93.35 -10.26 -57.68
N GLU A 43 -94.68 -10.13 -57.74
CA GLU A 43 -95.40 -9.16 -56.91
C GLU A 43 -95.43 -9.60 -55.43
N PHE A 44 -95.29 -10.91 -55.17
CA PHE A 44 -95.25 -11.56 -53.84
C PHE A 44 -94.62 -12.96 -53.91
N GLY A 45 -93.90 -13.37 -52.84
CA GLY A 45 -93.22 -14.68 -52.71
C GLY A 45 -91.72 -14.66 -53.06
N ASP A 46 -91.01 -15.76 -52.78
CA ASP A 46 -89.58 -15.92 -53.07
C ASP A 46 -89.34 -16.59 -54.43
N LEU A 47 -88.28 -16.16 -55.13
CA LEU A 47 -87.79 -16.86 -56.31
C LEU A 47 -86.80 -17.95 -55.92
N ARG A 48 -87.19 -19.22 -56.06
CA ARG A 48 -86.28 -20.37 -55.90
C ARG A 48 -85.89 -20.94 -57.26
N VAL A 49 -84.59 -21.04 -57.51
CA VAL A 49 -84.04 -21.71 -58.70
C VAL A 49 -83.08 -22.80 -58.24
N ASP A 50 -83.45 -24.08 -58.44
CA ASP A 50 -82.65 -25.23 -58.02
C ASP A 50 -81.47 -25.56 -58.98
N GLY A 51 -81.43 -24.90 -60.15
CA GLY A 51 -80.40 -25.05 -61.18
C GLY A 51 -79.44 -23.86 -61.26
N LYS A 52 -78.59 -23.86 -62.30
CA LYS A 52 -77.68 -22.74 -62.56
C LYS A 52 -78.45 -21.48 -62.93
N VAL A 53 -78.12 -20.36 -62.30
CA VAL A 53 -78.71 -19.05 -62.61
C VAL A 53 -77.72 -18.22 -63.42
N GLY A 54 -78.15 -17.78 -64.60
CA GLY A 54 -77.37 -16.91 -65.48
C GLY A 54 -77.93 -15.50 -65.52
N ILE A 55 -77.08 -14.51 -65.27
CA ILE A 55 -77.45 -13.09 -65.39
C ILE A 55 -76.58 -12.46 -66.47
N GLY A 56 -77.20 -12.10 -67.58
CA GLY A 56 -76.51 -11.48 -68.72
C GLY A 56 -75.59 -12.43 -69.51
N THR A 57 -75.56 -13.72 -69.18
CA THR A 57 -74.83 -14.77 -69.91
C THR A 57 -75.81 -15.77 -70.54
N THR A 58 -75.43 -16.32 -71.70
CA THR A 58 -76.23 -17.31 -72.46
C THR A 58 -75.86 -18.76 -72.13
N ALA A 59 -74.74 -19.00 -71.43
CA ALA A 59 -74.32 -20.33 -70.98
C ALA A 59 -73.58 -20.23 -69.65
N THR A 60 -74.09 -20.88 -68.60
CA THR A 60 -73.55 -20.81 -67.23
C THR A 60 -72.62 -21.99 -66.92
N THR A 61 -71.42 -21.67 -66.45
CA THR A 61 -70.38 -22.63 -66.06
C THR A 61 -70.44 -22.97 -64.58
N GLU A 62 -70.79 -22.01 -63.73
CA GLU A 62 -70.97 -22.17 -62.29
C GLU A 62 -72.44 -22.12 -61.86
N LYS A 63 -72.72 -22.42 -60.58
CA LYS A 63 -74.09 -22.35 -60.01
C LYS A 63 -74.70 -20.94 -60.14
N LEU A 64 -73.86 -19.91 -60.07
CA LEU A 64 -74.22 -18.53 -60.32
C LEU A 64 -73.15 -17.88 -61.20
N GLU A 65 -73.55 -17.34 -62.34
CA GLU A 65 -72.65 -16.61 -63.24
C GLU A 65 -73.29 -15.30 -63.69
N VAL A 66 -72.54 -14.20 -63.52
CA VAL A 66 -72.99 -12.85 -63.84
C VAL A 66 -72.01 -12.24 -64.83
N ALA A 67 -72.47 -11.97 -66.06
CA ALA A 67 -71.71 -11.22 -67.04
C ALA A 67 -71.85 -9.71 -66.74
N GLY A 68 -71.11 -9.23 -65.74
CA GLY A 68 -71.16 -7.83 -65.33
C GLY A 68 -70.74 -7.58 -63.89
N LYS A 69 -71.11 -6.41 -63.37
CA LYS A 69 -70.81 -6.04 -61.97
C LYS A 69 -71.86 -6.65 -61.04
N VAL A 70 -71.39 -7.24 -59.95
CA VAL A 70 -72.24 -7.60 -58.81
C VAL A 70 -72.20 -6.44 -57.82
N LYS A 71 -73.36 -5.89 -57.48
CA LYS A 71 -73.52 -4.91 -56.41
C LYS A 71 -74.21 -5.61 -55.23
N ALA A 72 -73.43 -5.98 -54.22
CA ALA A 72 -73.92 -6.63 -53.01
C ALA A 72 -73.44 -5.84 -51.79
N THR A 73 -74.23 -5.84 -50.71
CA THR A 73 -73.85 -5.21 -49.44
C THR A 73 -73.03 -6.14 -48.55
N ASP A 74 -73.35 -7.45 -48.54
CA ASP A 74 -72.71 -8.45 -47.68
C ASP A 74 -72.27 -9.68 -48.51
N LEU A 75 -71.20 -9.51 -49.29
CA LEU A 75 -70.63 -10.62 -50.07
C LEU A 75 -69.65 -11.44 -49.21
N ASP A 76 -70.07 -12.62 -48.76
CA ASP A 76 -69.19 -13.60 -48.09
C ASP A 76 -68.61 -14.60 -49.10
N VAL A 77 -67.28 -14.72 -49.12
CA VAL A 77 -66.54 -15.64 -50.00
C VAL A 77 -65.62 -16.49 -49.13
N SER A 78 -66.00 -17.76 -48.89
CA SER A 78 -65.24 -18.70 -48.06
C SER A 78 -64.02 -19.32 -48.75
N GLY A 79 -63.47 -18.66 -49.79
CA GLY A 79 -62.44 -19.21 -50.68
C GLY A 79 -61.59 -18.13 -51.37
N ALA A 80 -60.77 -18.54 -52.34
CA ALA A 80 -59.88 -17.63 -53.04
C ALA A 80 -60.66 -16.63 -53.92
N ILE A 81 -60.34 -15.35 -53.79
CA ILE A 81 -60.83 -14.32 -54.71
C ILE A 81 -59.80 -14.18 -55.83
N ALA A 82 -60.06 -14.85 -56.96
CA ALA A 82 -59.32 -14.63 -58.18
C ALA A 82 -59.85 -13.35 -58.85
N THR A 83 -59.20 -12.22 -58.59
CA THR A 83 -59.53 -10.94 -59.21
C THR A 83 -58.30 -10.28 -59.79
N ASN A 84 -58.48 -9.55 -60.89
CA ASN A 84 -57.43 -8.70 -61.45
C ASN A 84 -57.21 -7.43 -60.62
N GLN A 85 -58.22 -6.99 -59.86
CA GLN A 85 -58.15 -5.80 -59.01
C GLN A 85 -59.00 -6.02 -57.76
N LEU A 86 -58.39 -5.77 -56.60
CA LEU A 86 -59.07 -5.73 -55.31
C LEU A 86 -58.79 -4.36 -54.69
N SER A 87 -59.82 -3.54 -54.56
CA SER A 87 -59.72 -2.26 -53.86
C SER A 87 -60.39 -2.40 -52.50
N VAL A 88 -59.62 -2.18 -51.44
CA VAL A 88 -60.10 -2.18 -50.07
C VAL A 88 -60.03 -0.73 -49.60
N THR A 89 -61.18 -0.08 -49.49
CA THR A 89 -61.28 1.35 -49.15
C THR A 89 -61.19 1.65 -47.65
N GLU A 90 -61.23 0.61 -46.82
CA GLU A 90 -61.13 0.72 -45.37
C GLU A 90 -59.89 -0.03 -44.86
N GLN A 91 -60.04 -1.29 -44.46
CA GLN A 91 -58.95 -2.04 -43.83
C GLN A 91 -58.91 -3.50 -44.27
N VAL A 92 -57.70 -4.01 -44.47
CA VAL A 92 -57.44 -5.46 -44.51
C VAL A 92 -57.16 -5.92 -43.08
N THR A 93 -58.04 -6.74 -42.49
CA THR A 93 -57.96 -7.19 -41.08
C THR A 93 -57.21 -8.52 -40.88
N GLY A 94 -56.70 -9.14 -41.95
CA GLY A 94 -55.89 -10.37 -41.94
C GLY A 94 -54.48 -10.18 -42.54
N SER A 95 -53.69 -11.26 -42.63
CA SER A 95 -52.33 -11.22 -43.22
C SER A 95 -52.38 -10.88 -44.72
N LEU A 96 -51.70 -9.81 -45.11
CA LEU A 96 -51.43 -9.49 -46.51
C LEU A 96 -50.15 -10.21 -46.95
N THR A 97 -50.28 -11.49 -47.27
CA THR A 97 -49.20 -12.24 -47.93
C THR A 97 -49.17 -11.83 -49.38
N ILE A 98 -48.16 -11.06 -49.76
CA ILE A 98 -47.92 -10.78 -51.17
C ILE A 98 -46.81 -11.71 -51.62
N GLU A 99 -47.17 -12.73 -52.39
CA GLU A 99 -46.21 -13.70 -52.94
C GLU A 99 -45.09 -13.03 -53.77
N ASN A 100 -45.31 -11.79 -54.19
CA ASN A 100 -44.30 -10.92 -54.77
C ASN A 100 -44.05 -9.64 -53.93
N SER A 101 -44.90 -8.61 -53.99
CA SER A 101 -44.53 -7.27 -53.51
C SER A 101 -45.60 -6.48 -52.74
N LEU A 102 -45.25 -6.16 -51.48
CA LEU A 102 -45.78 -5.15 -50.54
C LEU A 102 -46.31 -3.81 -51.11
N GLN A 103 -47.59 -3.42 -51.02
CA GLN A 103 -48.01 -2.01 -51.21
C GLN A 103 -48.91 -1.53 -50.05
N LEU A 104 -48.59 -0.38 -49.41
CA LEU A 104 -49.26 0.14 -48.19
C LEU A 104 -50.13 1.39 -48.45
N GLY A 105 -51.17 1.59 -47.62
CA GLY A 105 -52.13 2.70 -47.70
C GLY A 105 -52.00 3.80 -46.63
N THR A 106 -51.70 3.48 -45.35
CA THR A 106 -51.40 4.44 -44.25
C THR A 106 -50.49 3.83 -43.16
N GLY A 107 -49.86 4.68 -42.33
CA GLY A 107 -48.79 4.46 -41.34
C GLY A 107 -48.12 5.82 -41.07
N LEU A 108 -46.98 5.90 -40.35
CA LEU A 108 -46.02 6.94 -40.78
C LEU A 108 -45.81 6.68 -42.27
N ALA A 109 -45.85 7.73 -43.09
CA ALA A 109 -45.65 7.58 -44.51
C ALA A 109 -44.21 7.11 -44.72
N ILE A 110 -44.04 5.79 -44.67
CA ILE A 110 -42.78 5.14 -44.97
C ILE A 110 -42.65 5.25 -46.47
N ASN A 111 -41.81 6.18 -46.90
CA ASN A 111 -41.60 6.48 -48.29
C ASN A 111 -40.39 5.73 -48.86
N GLU A 112 -39.59 5.08 -48.01
CA GLU A 112 -38.35 4.44 -48.45
C GLU A 112 -37.86 3.29 -47.53
N PHE A 113 -37.20 2.30 -48.14
CA PHE A 113 -36.19 1.46 -47.48
C PHE A 113 -34.81 2.08 -47.69
N SER A 114 -34.21 2.71 -46.68
CA SER A 114 -33.05 3.59 -46.81
C SER A 114 -31.71 2.87 -46.77
N SER A 115 -30.80 3.21 -47.69
CA SER A 115 -29.40 2.82 -47.66
C SER A 115 -28.46 3.89 -47.05
N ASP A 116 -29.00 4.92 -46.41
CA ASP A 116 -28.21 6.00 -45.79
C ASP A 116 -27.39 5.47 -44.60
N GLY A 117 -26.11 5.22 -44.86
CA GLY A 117 -25.16 4.78 -43.85
C GLY A 117 -24.86 5.81 -42.75
N ASN A 118 -25.36 7.05 -42.85
CA ASN A 118 -25.19 8.07 -41.82
C ASN A 118 -26.46 8.28 -40.98
N LEU A 119 -27.60 7.67 -41.36
CA LEU A 119 -28.91 7.84 -40.73
C LEU A 119 -29.27 9.32 -40.46
N THR A 120 -28.94 10.19 -41.42
CA THR A 120 -29.13 11.65 -41.31
C THR A 120 -30.53 12.12 -41.71
N ASP A 121 -31.25 11.30 -42.47
CA ASP A 121 -32.61 11.59 -42.90
C ASP A 121 -33.65 11.38 -41.77
N ASN A 122 -34.90 11.79 -42.01
CA ASN A 122 -35.98 11.66 -41.04
C ASN A 122 -36.31 10.18 -40.75
N SER A 123 -36.05 9.76 -39.52
CA SER A 123 -36.28 8.39 -39.01
C SER A 123 -37.77 8.04 -38.94
N ASP A 124 -38.66 9.03 -39.01
CA ASP A 124 -40.11 8.83 -39.02
C ASP A 124 -40.66 8.51 -40.43
N SER A 125 -39.83 8.39 -41.48
CA SER A 125 -40.32 8.15 -42.85
C SER A 125 -39.56 7.07 -43.62
N ALA A 126 -38.53 6.45 -43.04
CA ALA A 126 -37.72 5.47 -43.74
C ALA A 126 -37.39 4.23 -42.89
N ILE A 127 -37.26 3.08 -43.54
CA ILE A 127 -36.79 1.81 -42.94
C ILE A 127 -35.34 1.58 -43.39
N PRO A 128 -34.32 1.67 -42.51
CA PRO A 128 -32.95 1.45 -42.94
C PRO A 128 -32.70 -0.01 -43.33
N THR A 129 -31.90 -0.21 -44.37
CA THR A 129 -31.36 -1.50 -44.80
C THR A 129 -30.27 -1.98 -43.84
N GLU A 130 -29.98 -3.29 -43.83
CA GLU A 130 -28.87 -3.85 -43.02
C GLU A 130 -27.52 -3.16 -43.32
N GLN A 131 -27.28 -2.77 -44.58
CA GLN A 131 -26.08 -2.06 -44.99
C GLN A 131 -26.01 -0.63 -44.39
N ALA A 132 -27.13 0.09 -44.36
CA ALA A 132 -27.21 1.41 -43.74
C ALA A 132 -26.86 1.33 -42.25
N VAL A 133 -27.48 0.38 -41.55
CA VAL A 133 -27.22 0.13 -40.14
C VAL A 133 -25.76 -0.26 -39.91
N LYS A 134 -25.21 -1.17 -40.73
CA LYS A 134 -23.81 -1.59 -40.62
C LYS A 134 -22.85 -0.42 -40.79
N THR A 135 -23.04 0.40 -41.83
CA THR A 135 -22.18 1.54 -42.12
C THR A 135 -22.26 2.60 -41.01
N TYR A 136 -23.47 2.88 -40.50
CA TYR A 136 -23.66 3.81 -39.40
C TYR A 136 -22.94 3.35 -38.14
N VAL A 137 -23.10 2.08 -37.78
CA VAL A 137 -22.45 1.48 -36.61
C VAL A 137 -20.93 1.44 -36.80
N ASP A 138 -20.44 1.01 -37.96
CA ASP A 138 -19.01 0.98 -38.27
C ASP A 138 -18.40 2.39 -38.18
N ASN A 139 -19.06 3.41 -38.74
CA ASN A 139 -18.61 4.80 -38.69
C ASN A 139 -18.71 5.39 -37.26
N ALA A 140 -19.76 5.08 -36.53
CA ALA A 140 -19.94 5.52 -35.14
C ALA A 140 -18.89 4.90 -34.20
N LEU A 141 -18.40 3.70 -34.55
CA LEU A 141 -17.34 2.98 -33.86
C LEU A 141 -15.95 3.28 -34.43
N ALA A 142 -15.84 3.87 -35.63
CA ALA A 142 -14.58 4.20 -36.26
C ALA A 142 -13.80 5.19 -35.38
N GLY A 143 -12.59 4.79 -34.97
CA GLY A 143 -11.75 5.58 -34.07
C GLY A 143 -12.15 5.52 -32.59
N LYS A 144 -13.22 4.79 -32.23
CA LYS A 144 -13.44 4.37 -30.84
C LYS A 144 -12.68 3.06 -30.63
N ALA A 145 -11.88 3.01 -29.56
CA ALA A 145 -11.13 1.82 -29.25
C ALA A 145 -12.07 0.63 -29.02
N PRO A 146 -11.77 -0.56 -29.60
CA PRO A 146 -12.45 -1.78 -29.23
C PRO A 146 -12.22 -2.03 -27.73
N ILE A 147 -13.29 -2.19 -26.96
CA ILE A 147 -13.21 -2.47 -25.52
C ILE A 147 -12.62 -3.87 -25.26
N ASP A 148 -12.71 -4.76 -26.27
CA ASP A 148 -12.17 -6.13 -26.24
C ASP A 148 -11.07 -6.34 -27.30
N GLY A 149 -10.15 -5.38 -27.44
CA GLY A 149 -9.07 -5.42 -28.44
C GLY A 149 -8.37 -6.79 -28.55
N ALA A 150 -8.02 -7.20 -29.76
CA ALA A 150 -7.22 -8.41 -29.97
C ALA A 150 -5.81 -8.19 -29.37
N PRO A 151 -5.09 -9.25 -28.95
CA PRO A 151 -3.78 -9.13 -28.30
C PRO A 151 -2.73 -8.34 -29.10
N ASP A 152 -2.91 -8.26 -30.42
CA ASP A 152 -1.95 -7.68 -31.36
C ASP A 152 -2.33 -6.24 -31.80
N GLN A 153 -3.33 -5.62 -31.17
CA GLN A 153 -3.78 -4.27 -31.52
C GLN A 153 -3.30 -3.24 -30.50
N ASP A 154 -2.52 -2.27 -30.96
CA ASP A 154 -2.05 -1.16 -30.13
C ASP A 154 -3.21 -0.20 -29.79
N PHE A 155 -3.32 0.17 -28.51
CA PHE A 155 -4.21 1.25 -28.07
C PHE A 155 -3.48 2.59 -28.16
N THR A 156 -3.82 3.37 -29.18
CA THR A 156 -3.26 4.72 -29.37
C THR A 156 -4.28 5.78 -28.97
N ALA A 157 -4.04 6.48 -27.87
CA ALA A 157 -4.81 7.64 -27.46
C ALA A 157 -3.89 8.84 -27.25
N GLN A 158 -4.34 10.04 -27.66
CA GLN A 158 -3.59 11.26 -27.38
C GLN A 158 -3.57 11.57 -25.88
N ASN A 159 -4.68 11.30 -25.19
CA ASN A 159 -4.80 11.36 -23.73
C ASN A 159 -5.67 10.19 -23.27
N LEU A 160 -5.27 9.50 -22.20
CA LEU A 160 -6.09 8.50 -21.51
C LEU A 160 -6.50 9.05 -20.15
N THR A 161 -7.80 9.10 -19.87
CA THR A 161 -8.33 9.40 -18.54
C THR A 161 -9.12 8.20 -18.06
N VAL A 162 -8.70 7.60 -16.94
CA VAL A 162 -9.40 6.49 -16.30
C VAL A 162 -10.21 7.06 -15.14
N GLY A 163 -11.55 6.98 -15.22
CA GLY A 163 -12.44 7.53 -14.18
C GLY A 163 -12.50 6.68 -12.89
N GLY A 164 -11.95 5.46 -12.94
CA GLY A 164 -11.82 4.55 -11.80
C GLY A 164 -10.39 4.05 -11.67
N ASN A 165 -10.24 2.77 -11.31
CA ASN A 165 -8.92 2.15 -11.16
C ASN A 165 -8.38 1.68 -12.52
N LEU A 166 -7.08 1.85 -12.74
CA LEU A 166 -6.35 1.18 -13.83
C LEU A 166 -5.72 -0.10 -13.27
N GLN A 167 -6.05 -1.25 -13.84
CA GLN A 167 -5.39 -2.53 -13.55
C GLN A 167 -4.64 -2.98 -14.79
N VAL A 168 -3.35 -3.30 -14.65
CA VAL A 168 -2.51 -3.85 -15.72
C VAL A 168 -2.11 -5.25 -15.29
N SER A 169 -2.51 -6.27 -16.06
CA SER A 169 -2.24 -7.68 -15.73
C SER A 169 -0.81 -8.14 -16.05
N GLY A 170 -0.09 -7.35 -16.84
CA GLY A 170 1.31 -7.55 -17.18
C GLY A 170 2.15 -6.33 -16.78
N ASP A 171 3.23 -6.11 -17.52
CA ASP A 171 4.14 -5.01 -17.24
C ASP A 171 3.55 -3.67 -17.68
N LEU A 172 3.79 -2.62 -16.88
CA LEU A 172 3.50 -1.24 -17.23
C LEU A 172 4.80 -0.53 -17.62
N GLU A 173 4.97 -0.25 -18.91
CA GLU A 173 6.03 0.63 -19.40
C GLU A 173 5.50 2.05 -19.59
N VAL A 174 6.17 3.04 -19.00
CA VAL A 174 5.85 4.46 -19.19
C VAL A 174 7.05 5.15 -19.82
N GLN A 175 6.94 5.51 -21.10
CA GLN A 175 7.95 6.30 -21.79
C GLN A 175 7.77 7.78 -21.42
N GLY A 176 8.45 8.22 -20.36
CA GLY A 176 8.42 9.59 -19.88
C GLY A 176 8.33 9.70 -18.37
N ASN A 177 7.77 10.81 -17.89
CA ASN A 177 7.66 11.07 -16.46
C ASN A 177 6.38 10.44 -15.89
N VAL A 178 6.52 9.76 -14.76
CA VAL A 178 5.39 9.34 -13.91
C VAL A 178 5.18 10.41 -12.83
N ILE A 179 3.92 10.86 -12.66
CA ILE A 179 3.55 11.81 -11.61
C ILE A 179 2.42 11.19 -10.79
N ALA A 180 2.73 10.70 -9.60
CA ALA A 180 1.74 10.33 -8.59
C ALA A 180 1.33 11.59 -7.81
N ARG A 181 0.02 11.88 -7.72
CA ARG A 181 -0.48 13.08 -7.02
C ARG A 181 -0.64 12.89 -5.51
N ASP A 182 -0.81 11.64 -5.09
CA ASP A 182 -0.99 11.23 -3.70
C ASP A 182 0.13 10.25 -3.30
N THR A 183 -0.18 9.21 -2.53
CA THR A 183 0.78 8.18 -2.11
C THR A 183 0.94 7.11 -3.18
N GLU A 184 2.17 6.89 -3.62
CA GLU A 184 2.53 5.73 -4.42
C GLU A 184 2.88 4.55 -3.50
N HIS A 185 2.37 3.36 -3.84
CA HIS A 185 2.67 2.12 -3.13
C HIS A 185 3.31 1.14 -4.11
N ILE A 186 4.56 0.76 -3.85
CA ILE A 186 5.31 -0.20 -4.66
C ILE A 186 5.66 -1.38 -3.76
N GLU A 187 5.21 -2.56 -4.15
CA GLU A 187 5.61 -3.81 -3.50
C GLU A 187 6.90 -4.33 -4.15
N GLY A 188 7.86 -4.77 -3.33
CA GLY A 188 9.13 -5.33 -3.80
C GLY A 188 10.25 -4.30 -3.93
N ASP A 189 11.24 -4.63 -4.76
CA ASP A 189 12.45 -3.82 -4.95
C ASP A 189 12.21 -2.72 -6.00
N VAL A 190 12.76 -1.54 -5.73
CA VAL A 190 12.75 -0.40 -6.67
C VAL A 190 14.16 -0.21 -7.21
N SER A 191 14.35 -0.41 -8.51
CA SER A 191 15.60 -0.09 -9.22
C SER A 191 15.49 1.28 -9.86
N LEU A 192 16.49 2.13 -9.64
CA LEU A 192 16.47 3.53 -10.08
C LEU A 192 17.65 3.77 -10.99
N GLY A 193 17.49 3.29 -12.23
CA GLY A 193 18.51 3.31 -13.28
C GLY A 193 19.78 2.52 -12.94
N ASP A 194 20.75 2.54 -13.85
CA ASP A 194 22.04 1.85 -13.76
C ASP A 194 23.23 2.80 -14.03
N GLU A 195 22.97 4.10 -14.17
CA GLU A 195 23.98 5.10 -14.41
C GLU A 195 24.35 5.84 -13.11
N ASP A 196 25.61 6.25 -12.99
CA ASP A 196 26.08 7.00 -11.81
C ASP A 196 25.36 8.36 -11.62
N SER A 197 24.58 8.81 -12.60
CA SER A 197 23.86 10.09 -12.59
C SER A 197 22.46 10.01 -12.02
N ASP A 198 21.95 8.82 -11.70
CA ASP A 198 20.62 8.63 -11.15
C ASP A 198 20.51 9.22 -9.73
N VAL A 199 19.48 10.06 -9.51
CA VAL A 199 19.29 10.78 -8.24
C VAL A 199 17.85 10.64 -7.76
N ILE A 200 17.70 10.29 -6.48
CA ILE A 200 16.43 10.39 -5.75
C ILE A 200 16.44 11.67 -4.93
N THR A 201 15.46 12.54 -5.15
CA THR A 201 15.23 13.69 -4.27
C THR A 201 14.02 13.43 -3.38
N ILE A 202 14.23 13.37 -2.07
CA ILE A 202 13.16 13.20 -1.08
C ILE A 202 13.13 14.45 -0.20
N THR A 203 12.04 15.22 -0.29
CA THR A 203 11.85 16.45 0.52
C THR A 203 11.27 16.17 1.92
N GLY A 204 10.85 14.93 2.18
CA GLY A 204 10.27 14.48 3.43
C GLY A 204 11.18 13.55 4.24
N VAL A 205 10.55 12.66 5.00
CA VAL A 205 11.23 11.68 5.85
C VAL A 205 11.31 10.34 5.13
N VAL A 206 12.48 9.69 5.21
CA VAL A 206 12.64 8.28 4.85
C VAL A 206 12.53 7.46 6.13
N SER A 207 11.63 6.47 6.15
CA SER A 207 11.43 5.60 7.31
C SER A 207 11.08 4.18 6.86
N SER A 208 11.46 3.19 7.67
CA SER A 208 11.06 1.80 7.45
C SER A 208 9.75 1.52 8.18
N GLY A 209 8.74 1.04 7.46
CA GLY A 209 7.51 0.50 8.03
C GLY A 209 7.62 -0.97 8.46
N HIS A 210 8.78 -1.60 8.26
CA HIS A 210 9.00 -3.01 8.60
C HIS A 210 9.03 -3.22 10.12
N SER A 211 8.58 -4.38 10.59
CA SER A 211 8.50 -4.68 12.03
C SER A 211 9.87 -4.72 12.73
N SER A 212 10.97 -4.85 11.98
CA SER A 212 12.34 -4.73 12.51
C SER A 212 12.73 -3.28 12.84
N GLY A 213 12.02 -2.29 12.27
CA GLY A 213 12.33 -0.86 12.38
C GLY A 213 13.62 -0.44 11.66
N ALA A 214 14.29 -1.36 10.95
CA ALA A 214 15.55 -1.08 10.30
C ALA A 214 15.35 -0.42 8.94
N LEU A 215 16.01 0.72 8.72
CA LEU A 215 16.31 1.24 7.39
C LEU A 215 17.73 0.81 7.04
N GLU A 216 17.87 -0.08 6.07
CA GLU A 216 19.17 -0.65 5.68
C GLU A 216 19.69 0.03 4.41
N VAL A 217 20.98 0.38 4.43
CA VAL A 217 21.72 0.84 3.26
C VAL A 217 22.85 -0.17 3.05
N ASN A 218 22.74 -0.99 2.01
CA ASN A 218 23.67 -2.11 1.77
C ASN A 218 25.07 -1.65 1.28
N SER A 219 25.17 -0.39 0.89
CA SER A 219 26.40 0.29 0.42
C SER A 219 26.81 1.41 1.39
N GLY A 220 27.82 2.21 1.03
CA GLY A 220 28.22 3.36 1.83
C GLY A 220 27.12 4.45 1.89
N LEU A 221 26.85 4.97 3.09
CA LEU A 221 26.03 6.16 3.29
C LEU A 221 26.92 7.41 3.25
N HIS A 222 26.70 8.29 2.28
CA HIS A 222 27.39 9.57 2.19
C HIS A 222 26.44 10.73 2.54
N THR A 223 26.78 11.50 3.58
CA THR A 223 26.03 12.70 3.97
C THR A 223 26.90 13.94 3.79
N THR A 224 26.38 14.97 3.13
CA THR A 224 27.06 16.28 3.02
C THR A 224 26.86 17.15 4.27
N GLY A 225 25.81 16.87 5.06
CA GLY A 225 25.52 17.50 6.34
C GLY A 225 25.78 16.59 7.53
N SER A 226 25.43 17.07 8.73
CA SER A 226 25.54 16.29 9.97
C SER A 226 24.58 15.11 9.98
N LEU A 227 25.07 13.94 10.36
CA LEU A 227 24.24 12.79 10.71
C LEU A 227 23.94 12.84 12.22
N THR A 228 22.65 12.89 12.58
CA THR A 228 22.20 12.79 13.98
C THR A 228 21.65 11.39 14.21
N VAL A 229 22.08 10.75 15.30
CA VAL A 229 21.60 9.44 15.74
C VAL A 229 21.09 9.60 17.17
N ASP A 230 19.78 9.48 17.35
CA ASP A 230 19.13 9.65 18.67
C ASP A 230 19.39 8.45 19.60
N GLY A 231 19.68 7.29 19.01
CA GLY A 231 20.00 6.04 19.72
C GLY A 231 21.50 5.74 19.78
N SER A 232 21.82 4.45 19.82
CA SER A 232 23.21 4.00 19.79
C SER A 232 23.76 3.95 18.36
N LEU A 233 24.95 4.50 18.16
CA LEU A 233 25.74 4.26 16.94
C LEU A 233 26.71 3.10 17.21
N SER A 234 26.51 1.99 16.49
CA SER A 234 27.46 0.87 16.48
C SER A 234 28.33 0.96 15.23
N VAL A 235 29.64 1.00 15.41
CA VAL A 235 30.61 0.93 14.30
C VAL A 235 31.44 -0.33 14.51
N SER A 236 31.34 -1.29 13.59
CA SER A 236 32.03 -2.58 13.67
C SER A 236 33.51 -2.50 13.26
N ASN A 237 33.88 -1.47 12.48
CA ASN A 237 35.24 -1.22 12.02
C ASN A 237 35.83 0.03 12.67
N ALA A 238 37.13 0.25 12.48
CA ALA A 238 37.79 1.44 12.99
C ALA A 238 37.19 2.72 12.40
N ILE A 239 36.92 3.70 13.25
CA ILE A 239 36.66 5.08 12.83
C ILE A 239 38.01 5.74 12.58
N ALA A 240 38.26 6.24 11.36
CA ALA A 240 39.48 6.98 11.08
C ALA A 240 39.55 8.20 12.02
N THR A 241 40.55 8.21 12.89
CA THR A 241 40.59 8.94 14.17
C THR A 241 40.58 10.47 14.07
N ALA A 242 40.63 11.05 12.87
CA ALA A 242 40.41 12.48 12.64
C ALA A 242 38.93 12.90 12.78
N GLN A 243 37.98 11.96 12.87
CA GLN A 243 36.54 12.23 12.73
C GLN A 243 35.68 12.01 14.00
N LEU A 244 36.18 11.32 15.02
CA LEU A 244 35.42 11.11 16.26
C LEU A 244 35.85 12.13 17.33
N SER A 245 35.09 13.22 17.43
CA SER A 245 35.21 14.19 18.52
C SER A 245 33.99 14.08 19.44
N VAL A 246 34.20 13.66 20.68
CA VAL A 246 33.20 13.76 21.74
C VAL A 246 33.43 15.10 22.44
N THR A 247 32.63 16.11 22.09
CA THR A 247 32.81 17.49 22.58
C THR A 247 32.23 17.72 23.98
N ASP A 248 31.36 16.84 24.45
CA ASP A 248 30.78 16.89 25.79
C ASP A 248 31.36 15.78 26.70
N ARG A 249 30.69 14.63 26.82
CA ARG A 249 31.12 13.55 27.73
C ARG A 249 30.67 12.18 27.25
N VAL A 250 31.52 11.17 27.45
CA VAL A 250 31.13 9.76 27.32
C VAL A 250 30.33 9.36 28.57
N THR A 251 29.03 9.13 28.42
CA THR A 251 28.16 8.63 29.50
C THR A 251 28.12 7.10 29.46
N GLY A 252 28.85 6.43 30.37
CA GLY A 252 28.94 4.98 30.43
C GLY A 252 30.37 4.50 30.67
N SER A 253 30.59 3.18 30.64
CA SER A 253 31.95 2.62 30.66
C SER A 253 32.64 2.89 29.31
N LEU A 254 33.74 3.64 29.34
CA LEU A 254 34.67 3.65 28.23
C LEU A 254 35.56 2.42 28.35
N THR A 255 35.09 1.30 27.77
CA THR A 255 35.93 0.13 27.60
C THR A 255 36.84 0.38 26.43
N ILE A 256 38.11 0.55 26.74
CA ILE A 256 39.15 0.60 25.73
C ILE A 256 39.80 -0.76 25.78
N GLU A 257 39.55 -1.58 24.76
CA GLU A 257 40.16 -2.91 24.66
C GLU A 257 41.70 -2.82 24.64
N ASN A 258 42.21 -1.65 24.23
CA ASN A 258 43.63 -1.32 24.22
C ASN A 258 43.93 -0.15 25.16
N SER A 259 44.29 1.03 24.65
CA SER A 259 44.85 2.14 25.45
C SER A 259 44.10 3.47 25.30
N LEU A 260 43.88 4.19 26.41
CA LEU A 260 43.29 5.54 26.45
C LEU A 260 44.30 6.62 26.04
N GLN A 261 43.91 7.53 25.14
CA GLN A 261 44.70 8.71 24.76
C GLN A 261 43.88 10.00 25.00
N LEU A 262 44.44 11.00 25.69
CA LEU A 262 43.77 12.27 26.09
C LEU A 262 44.30 13.46 25.27
N GLY A 263 43.43 14.45 24.97
CA GLY A 263 43.74 15.59 24.08
C GLY A 263 44.35 16.85 24.72
N THR A 264 43.81 17.37 25.86
CA THR A 264 44.36 18.53 26.62
C THR A 264 43.91 18.51 28.11
N GLY A 265 44.54 19.33 28.99
CA GLY A 265 44.47 19.32 30.48
C GLY A 265 45.88 19.33 31.08
N LEU A 266 46.08 19.38 32.42
CA LEU A 266 47.24 18.64 32.92
C LEU A 266 46.91 17.19 32.58
N ALA A 267 47.70 16.62 31.67
CA ALA A 267 47.53 15.25 31.24
C ALA A 267 47.59 14.36 32.47
N ILE A 268 46.42 14.02 33.03
CA ILE A 268 46.32 13.03 34.09
C ILE A 268 46.52 11.71 33.37
N ASN A 269 47.77 11.29 33.36
CA ASN A 269 48.29 10.32 32.42
C ASN A 269 48.47 8.94 33.06
N GLU A 270 48.39 8.85 34.39
CA GLU A 270 48.68 7.62 35.09
C GLU A 270 47.87 7.42 36.36
N PHE A 271 47.66 6.13 36.67
CA PHE A 271 47.44 5.68 38.03
C PHE A 271 48.80 5.22 38.61
N SER A 272 49.41 5.99 39.54
CA SER A 272 50.83 5.93 39.92
C SER A 272 51.14 5.06 41.15
N SER A 273 51.88 3.96 41.01
CA SER A 273 52.23 3.12 42.18
C SER A 273 53.40 3.64 43.04
N ASP A 274 53.80 4.92 42.93
CA ASP A 274 54.97 5.47 43.63
C ASP A 274 54.84 5.46 45.16
N GLY A 275 55.58 4.52 45.73
CA GLY A 275 55.72 4.30 47.14
C GLY A 275 56.35 5.43 47.93
N ASN A 276 56.83 6.51 47.32
CA ASN A 276 57.42 7.62 48.04
C ASN A 276 56.76 8.98 47.78
N LEU A 277 55.71 9.00 46.94
CA LEU A 277 55.00 10.20 46.49
C LEU A 277 55.94 11.37 46.12
N THR A 278 57.08 11.04 45.52
CA THR A 278 58.12 12.02 45.19
C THR A 278 57.86 12.73 43.86
N ASP A 279 56.97 12.18 43.02
CA ASP A 279 56.64 12.68 41.69
C ASP A 279 55.65 13.87 41.68
N ASN A 280 55.43 14.49 40.50
CA ASN A 280 54.54 15.66 40.34
C ASN A 280 53.07 15.26 40.49
N SER A 281 52.51 15.57 41.66
CA SER A 281 51.16 15.23 42.09
C SER A 281 50.04 15.86 41.26
N ASN A 282 50.36 16.76 40.32
CA ASN A 282 49.37 17.40 39.46
C ASN A 282 49.05 16.61 38.17
N LEU A 283 49.79 15.53 37.86
CA LEU A 283 49.62 14.72 36.63
C LEU A 283 49.30 13.23 36.88
N ALA A 284 49.28 12.78 38.13
CA ALA A 284 49.27 11.37 38.48
C ALA A 284 48.21 11.04 39.54
N VAL A 285 47.61 9.85 39.43
CA VAL A 285 46.63 9.30 40.39
C VAL A 285 47.26 8.15 41.16
N PRO A 286 47.84 8.32 42.35
CA PRO A 286 48.57 7.23 42.95
C PRO A 286 47.74 5.96 43.19
N THR A 287 48.25 4.79 42.81
CA THR A 287 47.66 3.50 43.14
C THR A 287 47.75 3.28 44.65
N GLU A 288 46.94 2.36 45.16
CA GLU A 288 46.90 2.08 46.59
C GLU A 288 48.22 1.56 47.16
N GLN A 289 49.07 0.95 46.33
CA GLN A 289 50.38 0.44 46.74
C GLN A 289 51.36 1.59 47.00
N ALA A 290 51.26 2.64 46.18
CA ALA A 290 52.03 3.87 46.28
C ALA A 290 51.87 4.50 47.66
N VAL A 291 50.61 4.73 48.01
CA VAL A 291 50.27 5.44 49.22
C VAL A 291 50.67 4.61 50.44
N LYS A 292 50.44 3.29 50.41
CA LYS A 292 50.83 2.39 51.50
C LYS A 292 52.32 2.44 51.79
N THR A 293 53.13 2.25 50.76
CA THR A 293 54.58 2.22 50.93
C THR A 293 55.12 3.57 51.44
N TYR A 294 54.56 4.69 51.00
CA TYR A 294 55.03 6.01 51.42
C TYR A 294 54.77 6.21 52.90
N VAL A 295 53.55 5.90 53.31
CA VAL A 295 53.12 6.01 54.70
C VAL A 295 53.91 5.05 55.60
N ASP A 296 54.13 3.80 55.17
CA ASP A 296 54.91 2.83 55.93
C ASP A 296 56.37 3.30 56.13
N ASN A 297 56.97 3.92 55.11
CA ASN A 297 58.30 4.50 55.20
C ASN A 297 58.33 5.70 56.15
N GLN A 298 57.35 6.61 56.06
CA GLN A 298 57.26 7.75 56.98
C GLN A 298 57.09 7.28 58.44
N ILE A 299 56.26 6.26 58.69
CA ILE A 299 56.04 5.67 60.02
C ILE A 299 57.32 5.03 60.56
N THR A 300 58.04 4.29 59.72
CA THR A 300 59.30 3.64 60.11
C THR A 300 60.35 4.66 60.54
N GLN A 301 60.45 5.80 59.84
CA GLN A 301 61.36 6.88 60.20
C GLN A 301 61.00 7.51 61.56
N VAL A 302 59.71 7.72 61.83
CA VAL A 302 59.23 8.21 63.12
C VAL A 302 59.56 7.22 64.26
N ASN A 303 59.37 5.91 64.03
CA ASN A 303 59.70 4.89 65.02
C ASN A 303 61.20 4.88 65.35
N ASN A 304 62.08 4.96 64.34
CA ASN A 304 63.52 5.05 64.56
C ASN A 304 63.93 6.32 65.33
N ALA A 305 63.25 7.45 65.08
CA ALA A 305 63.49 8.69 65.82
C ALA A 305 63.04 8.59 67.29
N LEU A 306 62.00 7.81 67.59
CA LEU A 306 61.55 7.52 68.95
C LEU A 306 62.54 6.63 69.70
N ASP A 307 63.12 5.62 69.04
CA ASP A 307 64.22 4.80 69.58
C ASP A 307 65.47 5.63 69.90
N THR A 308 65.70 6.73 69.17
CA THR A 308 66.83 7.64 69.46
C THR A 308 66.53 8.58 70.65
N LYS A 309 65.26 8.93 70.90
CA LYS A 309 64.83 9.66 72.12
C LYS A 309 64.83 8.79 73.39
N ALA A 310 65.00 7.47 73.26
CA ALA A 310 65.38 6.59 74.37
C ALA A 310 66.88 6.71 74.76
N ALA A 311 67.64 7.59 74.11
CA ALA A 311 68.95 8.04 74.57
C ALA A 311 68.90 9.51 75.06
N LEU A 312 69.53 9.77 76.21
CA LEU A 312 69.83 11.06 76.83
C LEU A 312 68.80 11.74 77.73
N ASN A 313 67.73 11.05 78.10
CA ASN A 313 67.12 11.13 79.43
C ASN A 313 66.38 9.81 79.59
N GLY A 314 67.12 8.75 79.92
CA GLY A 314 66.46 7.64 80.60
C GLY A 314 65.66 8.25 81.74
N ALA A 315 64.38 7.86 81.84
CA ALA A 315 63.55 8.24 82.98
C ALA A 315 64.31 8.00 84.29
N ALA A 316 63.90 8.65 85.39
CA ALA A 316 64.57 8.49 86.69
C ALA A 316 64.74 7.01 87.14
N ASP A 317 63.97 6.09 86.53
CA ASP A 317 63.97 4.64 86.78
C ASP A 317 64.52 3.79 85.61
N GLN A 318 65.14 4.41 84.59
CA GLN A 318 65.83 3.68 83.54
C GLN A 318 67.29 3.54 83.93
N ASP A 319 67.67 2.31 84.33
CA ASP A 319 69.07 1.95 84.48
C ASP A 319 69.78 2.17 83.15
N PHE A 320 70.71 3.12 83.14
CA PHE A 320 71.64 3.29 82.04
C PHE A 320 72.59 2.09 82.02
N THR A 321 72.14 1.03 81.38
CA THR A 321 72.86 -0.24 81.30
C THR A 321 73.78 -0.19 80.10
N ALA A 322 74.96 0.40 80.29
CA ALA A 322 76.04 0.34 79.31
C ALA A 322 77.01 -0.76 79.72
N ASN A 323 77.21 -1.74 78.83
CA ASN A 323 78.14 -2.86 79.08
C ASN A 323 79.59 -2.38 79.26
N ASN A 324 79.93 -1.28 78.58
CA ASN A 324 81.08 -0.43 78.89
C ASN A 324 80.59 1.01 78.84
N LEU A 325 80.73 1.73 79.94
CA LEU A 325 80.49 3.15 79.98
C LEU A 325 81.83 3.86 79.76
N THR A 326 82.12 4.19 78.51
CA THR A 326 83.23 5.08 78.18
C THR A 326 82.78 6.50 78.47
N VAL A 327 83.25 7.07 79.57
CA VAL A 327 83.05 8.49 79.86
C VAL A 327 84.26 9.24 79.33
N ASP A 328 84.06 10.05 78.30
CA ASP A 328 85.11 10.94 77.81
C ASP A 328 85.15 12.18 78.71
N GLY A 329 85.93 12.08 79.79
CA GLY A 329 86.03 13.09 80.83
C GLY A 329 85.83 12.51 82.23
N SER A 330 85.34 13.35 83.14
CA SER A 330 85.14 12.96 84.54
C SER A 330 83.82 12.21 84.69
N LEU A 331 83.87 10.96 85.14
CA LEU A 331 82.70 10.31 85.71
C LEU A 331 82.45 10.90 87.10
N SER A 332 81.49 11.81 87.21
CA SER A 332 81.05 12.34 88.49
C SER A 332 79.99 11.42 89.09
N VAL A 333 80.39 10.62 90.08
CA VAL A 333 79.43 9.89 90.92
C VAL A 333 79.10 10.80 92.10
N SER A 334 77.89 11.34 92.10
CA SER A 334 77.45 12.38 93.05
C SER A 334 76.99 11.83 94.40
N ASN A 335 76.84 10.51 94.54
CA ASN A 335 76.56 9.84 95.80
C ASN A 335 77.69 8.88 96.17
N ALA A 336 77.85 8.59 97.46
CA ALA A 336 78.81 7.60 97.94
C ALA A 336 78.59 6.28 97.18
N ILE A 337 79.64 5.82 96.49
CA ILE A 337 79.73 4.40 96.11
C ILE A 337 79.78 3.66 97.44
N ALA A 338 78.68 3.03 97.84
CA ALA A 338 78.67 2.18 99.02
C ALA A 338 79.88 1.25 98.92
N THR A 339 80.70 1.20 99.98
CA THR A 339 82.08 0.67 100.01
C THR A 339 82.23 -0.81 99.64
N ALA A 340 81.20 -1.44 99.06
CA ALA A 340 81.17 -2.80 98.56
C ALA A 340 81.23 -2.94 97.02
N GLN A 341 81.25 -1.85 96.23
CA GLN A 341 81.03 -1.98 94.77
C GLN A 341 82.09 -1.43 93.81
N LEU A 342 83.11 -0.69 94.27
CA LEU A 342 84.25 -0.44 93.37
C LEU A 342 85.19 -1.66 93.37
N SER A 343 84.81 -2.67 92.60
CA SER A 343 85.66 -3.85 92.37
C SER A 343 86.50 -3.63 91.12
N VAL A 344 87.72 -3.13 91.29
CA VAL A 344 88.72 -3.15 90.21
C VAL A 344 89.36 -4.55 90.22
N THR A 345 88.88 -5.43 89.35
CA THR A 345 89.31 -6.84 89.29
C THR A 345 90.62 -7.04 88.53
N ASP A 346 91.13 -6.03 87.84
CA ASP A 346 92.33 -6.17 87.00
C ASP A 346 93.45 -5.20 87.39
N ARG A 347 93.52 -3.99 86.80
CA ARG A 347 94.55 -3.00 87.14
C ARG A 347 94.05 -1.57 87.01
N VAL A 348 94.32 -0.75 88.01
CA VAL A 348 94.27 0.71 87.83
C VAL A 348 95.55 1.12 87.09
N THR A 349 95.44 1.47 85.81
CA THR A 349 96.56 2.03 85.05
C THR A 349 96.54 3.55 85.18
N GLY A 350 97.21 4.07 86.21
CA GLY A 350 97.28 5.49 86.50
C GLY A 350 97.52 5.75 87.98
N SER A 351 97.50 7.03 88.36
CA SER A 351 97.60 7.44 89.76
C SER A 351 96.28 7.16 90.47
N LEU A 352 96.28 6.23 91.43
CA LEU A 352 95.20 6.14 92.41
C LEU A 352 95.58 7.04 93.60
N THR A 353 94.81 8.11 93.81
CA THR A 353 94.93 8.92 95.03
C THR A 353 93.93 8.41 96.05
N ILE A 354 94.43 8.06 97.24
CA ILE A 354 93.59 7.65 98.37
C ILE A 354 93.78 8.72 99.44
N GLU A 355 92.72 9.48 99.71
CA GLU A 355 92.77 10.62 100.64
C GLU A 355 92.80 10.18 102.11
N ASN A 356 92.22 9.01 102.41
CA ASN A 356 92.12 8.48 103.75
C ASN A 356 92.96 7.20 103.87
N ASN A 357 92.37 6.12 104.39
CA ASN A 357 93.08 4.88 104.64
C ASN A 357 92.98 3.95 103.43
N LEU A 358 94.13 3.42 103.01
CA LEU A 358 94.19 2.22 102.18
C LEU A 358 94.25 1.01 103.11
N THR A 359 93.24 0.13 103.04
CA THR A 359 93.29 -1.19 103.68
C THR A 359 93.57 -2.23 102.60
N VAL A 360 94.71 -2.92 102.72
CA VAL A 360 95.08 -4.03 101.82
C VAL A 360 94.85 -5.35 102.54
N ASN A 361 93.87 -6.12 102.10
CA ASN A 361 93.63 -7.48 102.56
C ASN A 361 94.40 -8.46 101.65
N GLY A 362 95.72 -8.55 101.84
CA GLY A 362 96.59 -9.41 101.05
C GLY A 362 98.01 -8.85 100.92
N ASN A 363 98.71 -9.28 99.86
CA ASN A 363 100.05 -8.78 99.57
C ASN A 363 99.97 -7.47 98.78
N LEU A 364 100.61 -6.43 99.28
CA LEU A 364 100.96 -5.26 98.50
C LEU A 364 102.35 -5.47 97.90
N THR A 365 102.45 -5.58 96.58
CA THR A 365 103.74 -5.63 95.88
C THR A 365 104.07 -4.24 95.37
N THR A 366 105.09 -3.60 95.93
CA THR A 366 105.65 -2.34 95.40
C THR A 366 106.91 -2.64 94.59
N THR A 367 107.10 -1.95 93.47
CA THR A 367 108.31 -2.09 92.62
C THR A 367 109.28 -0.91 92.78
N GLY A 368 109.27 -0.25 93.95
CA GLY A 368 110.12 0.90 94.29
C GLY A 368 110.21 1.08 95.81
N SER A 369 111.17 1.88 96.28
CA SER A 369 111.32 2.17 97.71
C SER A 369 110.04 2.81 98.26
N LEU A 370 109.60 2.34 99.42
CA LEU A 370 108.67 3.09 100.26
C LEU A 370 109.47 4.24 100.85
N ASP A 371 109.07 5.47 100.53
CA ASP A 371 109.51 6.68 101.23
C ASP A 371 108.47 7.08 102.29
#